data_AF-J3F3C9-F1
#
_entry.id   AF-J3F3C9-F1
#
_cell.length_a   1.000
_cell.length_b   1.000
_cell.length_c   1.000
_cell.angle_alpha   90.00
_cell.angle_beta   90.00
_cell.angle_gamma   90.00
#
_symmetry.space_group_name_H-M   'P 1'
#
loop_
_entity.id
_entity.type
_entity.pdbx_description
1 polymer ?
#
loop_
_entity_poly.entity_id
_entity_poly.type
_entity_poly.pdbx_seq_one_letter_code
_entity_poly.pdbx_strand_id
1 'polypeptide(L)'
;MSNPNLVIDSKQFRNALGAFATGVTIVTTRDAEGADVGLTASSFNSVSLEPPMILWSLAKTSGSLSAFMTGDHFAVHVLAADQQALSDRFSKRGIDKFAGLELERGPGQVPLLGDCAARFKCKTSFRYEGGDHIIFVGEVIEFDHSAHPPLAFHGGKYAKVHPRALENPLDVEDVNSSFNKDYLGFLLGVASMQLYQPVRNDWQQMGLSECGYYVLSVLAAGKHKTQGQIEELLKPSGHRLDDEELGRLLETELVTVHGDGPDRQFDLTPRGHEYAVKLFVQAKSVEQKAIAGLDWDDLALLKNLLKKVIRNTRS
;
A
#
# COMPACT_ATOMS: atom_id res chain seq x y z
N MET A 1 -45.08 5.95 -12.52
CA MET A 1 -45.00 5.22 -13.79
C MET A 1 -43.67 4.48 -13.81
N SER A 2 -43.67 3.21 -13.42
CA SER A 2 -42.50 2.33 -13.48
C SER A 2 -42.24 1.96 -14.94
N ASN A 3 -41.05 2.24 -15.45
CA ASN A 3 -40.66 1.92 -16.82
C ASN A 3 -40.49 0.39 -16.95
N PRO A 4 -41.33 -0.33 -17.72
CA PRO A 4 -41.47 -1.78 -17.60
C PRO A 4 -40.36 -2.63 -18.24
N ASN A 5 -39.21 -2.05 -18.62
CA ASN A 5 -38.13 -2.80 -19.29
C ASN A 5 -36.70 -2.29 -19.01
N LEU A 6 -36.45 -1.63 -17.87
CA LEU A 6 -35.07 -1.34 -17.49
C LEU A 6 -34.41 -2.61 -16.92
N VAL A 7 -33.86 -3.45 -17.80
CA VAL A 7 -33.00 -4.55 -17.37
C VAL A 7 -31.65 -3.97 -16.96
N ILE A 8 -31.47 -3.77 -15.66
CA ILE A 8 -30.19 -3.32 -15.11
C ILE A 8 -29.23 -4.51 -15.09
N ASP A 9 -28.12 -4.40 -15.82
CA ASP A 9 -27.03 -5.37 -15.71
C ASP A 9 -26.45 -5.33 -14.30
N SER A 10 -26.61 -6.43 -13.57
CA SER A 10 -26.19 -6.55 -12.16
C SER A 10 -24.68 -6.34 -11.97
N LYS A 11 -23.87 -6.72 -12.97
CA LYS A 11 -22.42 -6.52 -12.90
C LYS A 11 -22.06 -5.04 -13.03
N GLN A 12 -22.60 -4.36 -14.04
CA GLN A 12 -22.40 -2.90 -14.19
C GLN A 12 -22.94 -2.12 -12.99
N PHE A 13 -24.10 -2.49 -12.46
CA PHE A 13 -24.66 -1.85 -11.28
C PHE A 13 -23.75 -2.01 -10.06
N ARG A 14 -23.24 -3.23 -9.81
CA ARG A 14 -22.27 -3.47 -8.72
C ARG A 14 -20.98 -2.68 -8.90
N ASN A 15 -20.47 -2.60 -10.13
CA ASN A 15 -19.29 -1.80 -10.43
C ASN A 15 -19.53 -0.30 -10.16
N ALA A 16 -20.70 0.22 -10.53
CA ALA A 16 -21.09 1.60 -10.26
C ALA A 16 -21.24 1.88 -8.75
N LEU A 17 -21.84 0.96 -7.98
CA LEU A 17 -21.90 1.06 -6.52
C LEU A 17 -20.49 1.09 -5.90
N GLY A 18 -19.54 0.34 -6.47
CA GLY A 18 -18.15 0.31 -6.04
C GLY A 18 -17.40 1.65 -6.18
N ALA A 19 -17.95 2.64 -6.90
CA ALA A 19 -17.39 3.99 -6.96
C ALA A 19 -17.56 4.76 -5.65
N PHE A 20 -18.52 4.38 -4.80
CA PHE A 20 -18.67 4.93 -3.46
C PHE A 20 -17.70 4.22 -2.52
N ALA A 21 -16.65 4.93 -2.11
CA ALA A 21 -15.68 4.41 -1.14
C ALA A 21 -16.34 4.27 0.24
N THR A 22 -16.06 3.16 0.91
CA THR A 22 -16.61 2.84 2.24
C THR A 22 -15.49 2.40 3.18
N GLY A 23 -15.74 2.48 4.48
CA GLY A 23 -14.98 1.69 5.45
C GLY A 23 -15.41 0.22 5.38
N VAL A 24 -14.57 -0.66 5.93
CA VAL A 24 -14.92 -2.08 6.09
C VAL A 24 -15.36 -2.32 7.53
N THR A 25 -16.48 -3.02 7.71
CA THR A 25 -16.97 -3.38 9.04
C THR A 25 -17.13 -4.88 9.21
N ILE A 26 -17.05 -5.36 10.46
CA ILE A 26 -17.57 -6.66 10.84
C ILE A 26 -18.74 -6.46 11.78
N VAL A 27 -19.89 -7.06 11.43
CA VAL A 27 -21.06 -7.07 12.30
C VAL A 27 -21.15 -8.41 13.00
N THR A 28 -21.36 -8.37 14.31
CA THR A 28 -21.43 -9.56 15.16
C THR A 28 -22.71 -9.56 16.01
N THR A 29 -23.16 -10.75 16.37
CA THR A 29 -24.27 -11.01 17.29
C THR A 29 -24.11 -12.41 17.90
N ARG A 30 -25.11 -12.88 18.61
CA ARG A 30 -25.24 -14.29 19.02
C ARG A 30 -26.53 -14.88 18.47
N ASP A 31 -26.51 -16.15 18.12
CA ASP A 31 -27.73 -16.88 17.80
C ASP A 31 -28.52 -17.27 19.07
N ALA A 32 -29.66 -17.92 18.89
CA ALA A 32 -30.55 -18.31 19.98
C ALA A 32 -29.92 -19.35 20.91
N GLU A 33 -29.00 -20.15 20.39
CA GLU A 33 -28.22 -21.15 21.13
C GLU A 33 -27.01 -20.53 21.85
N GLY A 34 -26.72 -19.25 21.58
CA GLY A 34 -25.63 -18.50 22.18
C GLY A 34 -24.30 -18.68 21.46
N ALA A 35 -24.25 -19.24 20.25
CA ALA A 35 -23.04 -19.25 19.45
C ALA A 35 -22.75 -17.86 18.88
N ASP A 36 -21.46 -17.53 18.77
CA ASP A 36 -21.00 -16.26 18.21
C ASP A 36 -21.19 -16.27 16.68
N VAL A 37 -21.85 -15.23 16.17
CA VAL A 37 -22.11 -15.06 14.74
C VAL A 37 -21.53 -13.74 14.28
N GLY A 38 -20.86 -13.74 13.14
CA GLY A 38 -20.33 -12.51 12.56
C GLY A 38 -20.06 -12.60 11.07
N LEU A 39 -20.09 -11.45 10.42
CA LEU A 39 -19.73 -11.30 9.01
C LEU A 39 -19.16 -9.93 8.69
N THR A 40 -18.39 -9.87 7.62
CA THR A 40 -17.94 -8.62 7.03
C THR A 40 -19.09 -7.94 6.28
N ALA A 41 -19.22 -6.63 6.45
CA ALA A 41 -20.19 -5.79 5.75
C ALA A 41 -19.57 -4.44 5.39
N SER A 42 -19.90 -3.92 4.20
CA SER A 42 -19.55 -2.56 3.75
C SER A 42 -20.80 -1.69 3.52
N SER A 43 -21.97 -2.18 3.92
CA SER A 43 -23.28 -1.49 3.81
C SER A 43 -23.60 -0.61 5.03
N PHE A 44 -22.67 -0.51 5.98
CA PHE A 44 -22.83 0.29 7.20
C PHE A 44 -22.92 1.79 6.89
N ASN A 45 -23.80 2.50 7.59
CA ASN A 45 -23.85 3.97 7.59
C ASN A 45 -24.48 4.52 8.88
N SER A 46 -24.19 5.78 9.19
CA SER A 46 -24.88 6.54 10.24
C SER A 46 -26.26 6.99 9.78
N VAL A 47 -27.24 7.01 10.70
CA VAL A 47 -28.63 7.41 10.43
C VAL A 47 -29.02 8.67 11.18
N SER A 48 -28.76 8.70 12.49
CA SER A 48 -29.20 9.76 13.38
C SER A 48 -28.19 9.98 14.50
N LEU A 49 -28.09 11.22 15.00
CA LEU A 49 -27.33 11.54 16.20
C LEU A 49 -28.18 11.51 17.47
N GLU A 50 -29.47 11.86 17.39
CA GLU A 50 -30.40 11.84 18.53
C GLU A 50 -31.79 11.31 18.10
N PRO A 51 -32.19 10.09 18.50
CA PRO A 51 -31.34 9.11 19.20
C PRO A 51 -30.16 8.66 18.30
N PRO A 52 -29.04 8.21 18.86
CA PRO A 52 -27.88 7.78 18.09
C PRO A 52 -28.20 6.47 17.36
N MET A 53 -28.27 6.51 16.03
CA MET A 53 -28.65 5.36 15.23
C MET A 53 -27.71 5.11 14.05
N ILE A 54 -27.50 3.83 13.77
CA ILE A 54 -26.77 3.34 12.60
C ILE A 54 -27.60 2.31 11.86
N LEU A 55 -27.23 2.03 10.61
CA LEU A 55 -27.82 0.95 9.82
C LEU A 55 -26.77 0.14 9.09
N TRP A 56 -27.17 -1.04 8.65
CA TRP A 56 -26.45 -1.88 7.69
C TRP A 56 -27.41 -2.86 7.04
N SER A 57 -26.99 -3.51 5.95
CA SER A 57 -27.84 -4.43 5.19
C SER A 57 -27.21 -5.82 5.09
N LEU A 58 -28.04 -6.85 5.29
CA LEU A 58 -27.66 -8.27 5.21
C LEU A 58 -28.45 -8.98 4.12
N ALA A 59 -27.77 -9.74 3.28
CA ALA A 59 -28.43 -10.53 2.24
C ALA A 59 -29.38 -11.56 2.85
N LYS A 60 -30.59 -11.71 2.29
CA LYS A 60 -31.57 -12.71 2.73
C LYS A 60 -31.08 -14.15 2.58
N THR A 61 -30.08 -14.38 1.74
CA THR A 61 -29.43 -15.68 1.52
C THR A 61 -28.29 -15.95 2.49
N SER A 62 -28.00 -15.04 3.41
CA SER A 62 -26.94 -15.23 4.41
C SER A 62 -27.32 -16.31 5.41
N GLY A 63 -26.41 -17.25 5.66
CA GLY A 63 -26.58 -18.25 6.73
C GLY A 63 -26.64 -17.65 8.14
N SER A 64 -26.20 -16.39 8.30
CA SER A 64 -26.28 -15.66 9.58
C SER A 64 -27.60 -14.93 9.78
N LEU A 65 -28.53 -14.94 8.79
CA LEU A 65 -29.74 -14.13 8.83
C LEU A 65 -30.61 -14.42 10.06
N SER A 66 -30.80 -15.70 10.39
CA SER A 66 -31.63 -16.11 11.54
C SER A 66 -31.16 -15.46 12.84
N ALA A 67 -29.85 -15.50 13.11
CA ALA A 67 -29.26 -14.92 14.31
C ALA A 67 -29.55 -13.42 14.45
N PHE A 68 -29.43 -12.65 13.37
CA PHE A 68 -29.72 -11.21 13.40
C PHE A 68 -31.23 -10.89 13.42
N MET A 69 -32.06 -11.76 12.85
CA MET A 69 -33.52 -11.59 12.90
C MET A 69 -34.07 -11.80 14.31
N THR A 70 -33.51 -12.73 15.08
CA THR A 70 -33.94 -13.02 16.46
C THR A 70 -33.14 -12.29 17.52
N GLY A 71 -31.92 -11.87 17.23
CA GLY A 71 -31.02 -11.21 18.19
C GLY A 71 -31.45 -9.77 18.50
N ASP A 72 -31.44 -9.42 19.78
CA ASP A 72 -31.79 -8.08 20.28
C ASP A 72 -30.61 -7.09 20.28
N HIS A 73 -29.39 -7.62 20.21
CA HIS A 73 -28.15 -6.83 20.24
C HIS A 73 -27.20 -7.27 19.13
N PHE A 74 -26.45 -6.31 18.60
CA PHE A 74 -25.35 -6.56 17.67
C PHE A 74 -24.25 -5.52 17.89
N ALA A 75 -23.05 -5.82 17.43
CA ALA A 75 -21.94 -4.88 17.45
C ALA A 75 -21.38 -4.71 16.05
N VAL A 76 -21.10 -3.46 15.68
CA VAL A 76 -20.42 -3.08 14.43
C VAL A 76 -19.00 -2.66 14.75
N HIS A 77 -18.04 -3.32 14.09
CA HIS A 77 -16.61 -3.06 14.24
C HIS A 77 -16.10 -2.41 12.97
N VAL A 78 -15.71 -1.14 13.02
CA VAL A 78 -15.02 -0.47 11.91
C VAL A 78 -13.56 -0.90 11.95
N LEU A 79 -13.12 -1.63 10.93
CA LEU A 79 -11.80 -2.25 10.93
C LEU A 79 -10.69 -1.23 10.71
N ALA A 80 -9.55 -1.46 11.37
CA ALA A 80 -8.30 -0.74 11.14
C ALA A 80 -7.59 -1.25 9.88
N ALA A 81 -6.71 -0.41 9.30
CA ALA A 81 -6.05 -0.63 8.01
C ALA A 81 -5.22 -1.93 7.94
N ASP A 82 -4.72 -2.41 9.08
CA ASP A 82 -3.96 -3.65 9.23
C ASP A 82 -4.84 -4.90 9.42
N GLN A 83 -6.15 -4.74 9.56
CA GLN A 83 -7.10 -5.84 9.83
C GLN A 83 -7.71 -6.46 8.56
N GLN A 84 -7.04 -6.37 7.41
CA GLN A 84 -7.49 -7.01 6.17
C GLN A 84 -7.71 -8.52 6.35
N ALA A 85 -6.80 -9.22 7.04
CA ALA A 85 -6.92 -10.65 7.29
C ALA A 85 -8.18 -11.01 8.09
N LEU A 86 -8.60 -10.14 9.02
CA LEU A 86 -9.82 -10.30 9.79
C LEU A 86 -11.06 -10.11 8.92
N SER A 87 -11.07 -9.09 8.06
CA SER A 87 -12.12 -8.90 7.04
C SER A 87 -12.26 -10.13 6.12
N ASP A 88 -11.16 -10.67 5.62
CA ASP A 88 -11.15 -11.85 4.76
C ASP A 88 -11.70 -13.08 5.50
N ARG A 89 -11.32 -13.25 6.78
CA ARG A 89 -11.80 -14.33 7.64
C ARG A 89 -13.31 -14.27 7.82
N PHE A 90 -13.86 -13.11 8.15
CA PHE A 90 -15.30 -12.95 8.42
C PHE A 90 -16.18 -12.95 7.16
N SER A 91 -15.58 -12.81 5.97
CA SER A 91 -16.26 -12.96 4.68
C SER A 91 -16.43 -14.42 4.24
N LYS A 92 -15.61 -15.35 4.75
CA LYS A 92 -15.65 -16.78 4.37
C LYS A 92 -16.83 -17.51 5.00
N ARG A 93 -17.30 -18.57 4.34
CA ARG A 93 -18.36 -19.46 4.84
C ARG A 93 -17.76 -20.79 5.32
N GLY A 94 -18.43 -21.45 6.26
CA GLY A 94 -18.10 -22.83 6.67
C GLY A 94 -16.83 -22.98 7.50
N ILE A 95 -16.35 -21.91 8.13
CA ILE A 95 -15.19 -21.93 9.05
C ILE A 95 -15.61 -21.37 10.40
N ASP A 96 -14.88 -21.75 11.45
CA ASP A 96 -14.96 -21.06 12.74
C ASP A 96 -14.24 -19.70 12.65
N LYS A 97 -15.04 -18.64 12.49
CA LYS A 97 -14.56 -17.26 12.35
C LYS A 97 -14.01 -16.67 13.64
N PHE A 98 -14.32 -17.25 14.78
CA PHE A 98 -13.95 -16.71 16.10
C PHE A 98 -12.83 -17.50 16.77
N ALA A 99 -12.53 -18.72 16.32
CA ALA A 99 -11.42 -19.53 16.84
C ALA A 99 -10.10 -18.75 17.03
N GLY A 100 -9.55 -18.78 18.24
CA GLY A 100 -8.27 -18.16 18.57
C GLY A 100 -8.27 -16.63 18.61
N LEU A 101 -9.44 -15.98 18.55
CA LEU A 101 -9.56 -14.56 18.84
C LEU A 101 -9.79 -14.33 20.33
N GLU A 102 -9.14 -13.32 20.87
CA GLU A 102 -9.48 -12.78 22.19
C GLU A 102 -10.68 -11.84 22.04
N LEU A 103 -11.76 -12.15 22.76
CA LEU A 103 -13.05 -11.47 22.61
C LEU A 103 -13.48 -10.86 23.93
N GLU A 104 -13.71 -9.56 23.92
CA GLU A 104 -14.50 -8.90 24.96
C GLU A 104 -15.99 -9.21 24.75
N ARG A 105 -16.81 -8.97 25.78
CA ARG A 105 -18.26 -9.18 25.72
C ARG A 105 -18.99 -7.87 25.94
N GLY A 106 -19.79 -7.48 24.96
CA GLY A 106 -20.65 -6.31 25.03
C GLY A 106 -22.04 -6.61 25.60
N PRO A 107 -22.95 -5.62 25.55
CA PRO A 107 -24.36 -5.81 25.83
C PRO A 107 -24.95 -7.02 25.09
N GLY A 108 -25.78 -7.81 25.78
CA GLY A 108 -26.32 -9.06 25.22
C GLY A 108 -25.27 -10.16 25.02
N GLN A 109 -24.09 -10.05 25.64
CA GLN A 109 -22.95 -10.97 25.49
C GLN A 109 -22.38 -11.05 24.07
N VAL A 110 -22.71 -10.07 23.22
CA VAL A 110 -22.21 -9.99 21.84
C VAL A 110 -20.68 -9.95 21.84
N PRO A 111 -19.99 -10.76 21.02
CA PRO A 111 -18.53 -10.77 20.96
C PRO A 111 -18.01 -9.45 20.37
N LEU A 112 -17.03 -8.85 21.02
CA LEU A 112 -16.36 -7.64 20.54
C LEU A 112 -14.95 -7.98 20.06
N LEU A 113 -14.62 -7.54 18.86
CA LEU A 113 -13.29 -7.66 18.26
C LEU A 113 -12.37 -6.55 18.79
N GLY A 114 -11.09 -6.86 18.98
CA GLY A 114 -10.06 -5.90 19.42
C GLY A 114 -9.51 -5.03 18.28
N ASP A 115 -8.72 -4.02 18.65
CA ASP A 115 -7.86 -3.21 17.76
C ASP A 115 -8.56 -2.55 16.56
N CYS A 116 -9.88 -2.39 16.64
CA CYS A 116 -10.69 -1.76 15.61
C CYS A 116 -10.51 -0.23 15.65
N ALA A 117 -10.73 0.43 14.51
CA ALA A 117 -10.78 1.89 14.43
C ALA A 117 -11.93 2.46 15.28
N ALA A 118 -13.07 1.77 15.28
CA ALA A 118 -14.20 2.06 16.16
C ALA A 118 -15.09 0.83 16.38
N ARG A 119 -15.83 0.81 17.49
CA ARG A 119 -16.85 -0.20 17.79
C ARG A 119 -18.12 0.48 18.25
N PHE A 120 -19.25 0.02 17.71
CA PHE A 120 -20.58 0.46 18.10
C PHE A 120 -21.35 -0.74 18.62
N LYS A 121 -21.83 -0.66 19.86
CA LYS A 121 -22.65 -1.69 20.50
C LYS A 121 -24.09 -1.22 20.43
N CYS A 122 -24.93 -2.02 19.79
CA CYS A 122 -26.24 -1.60 19.37
C CYS A 122 -27.33 -2.50 19.94
N LYS A 123 -28.47 -1.89 20.28
CA LYS A 123 -29.74 -2.59 20.43
C LYS A 123 -30.47 -2.53 19.09
N THR A 124 -31.03 -3.63 18.62
CA THR A 124 -31.79 -3.66 17.38
C THR A 124 -33.12 -2.93 17.56
N SER A 125 -33.34 -1.88 16.77
CA SER A 125 -34.55 -1.06 16.83
C SER A 125 -35.53 -1.43 15.72
N PHE A 126 -35.04 -1.57 14.48
CA PHE A 126 -35.89 -1.85 13.32
C PHE A 126 -35.24 -2.83 12.34
N ARG A 127 -36.10 -3.54 11.60
CA ARG A 127 -35.74 -4.45 10.51
C ARG A 127 -36.66 -4.14 9.34
N TYR A 128 -36.09 -3.74 8.20
CA TYR A 128 -36.87 -3.38 7.01
C TYR A 128 -36.54 -4.26 5.82
N GLU A 129 -37.54 -4.51 5.00
CA GLU A 129 -37.39 -5.15 3.70
C GLU A 129 -36.63 -4.22 2.74
N GLY A 130 -35.53 -4.71 2.17
CA GLY A 130 -34.63 -3.95 1.29
C GLY A 130 -34.32 -4.69 -0.02
N GLY A 131 -35.34 -5.25 -0.67
CA GLY A 131 -35.17 -6.06 -1.88
C GLY A 131 -34.66 -7.46 -1.55
N ASP A 132 -33.44 -7.79 -1.98
CA ASP A 132 -32.77 -9.06 -1.67
C ASP A 132 -31.99 -9.03 -0.33
N HIS A 133 -32.04 -7.91 0.38
CA HIS A 133 -31.46 -7.71 1.71
C HIS A 133 -32.52 -7.35 2.76
N ILE A 134 -32.18 -7.55 4.03
CA ILE A 134 -32.83 -6.94 5.18
C ILE A 134 -31.95 -5.80 5.67
N ILE A 135 -32.56 -4.63 5.90
CA ILE A 135 -31.92 -3.45 6.47
C ILE A 135 -32.13 -3.51 7.98
N PHE A 136 -31.04 -3.58 8.74
CA PHE A 136 -31.05 -3.52 10.19
C PHE A 136 -30.73 -2.10 10.63
N VAL A 137 -31.56 -1.54 11.51
CA VAL A 137 -31.33 -0.25 12.16
C VAL A 137 -31.17 -0.50 13.65
N GLY A 138 -30.06 -0.03 14.21
CA GLY A 138 -29.74 -0.18 15.63
C GLY A 138 -29.52 1.17 16.29
N GLU A 139 -30.05 1.29 17.51
CA GLU A 139 -29.70 2.37 18.44
C GLU A 139 -28.36 2.05 19.09
N VAL A 140 -27.42 2.98 19.02
CA VAL A 140 -26.09 2.85 19.63
C VAL A 140 -26.21 3.15 21.12
N ILE A 141 -25.96 2.14 21.94
CA ILE A 141 -26.06 2.25 23.40
C ILE A 141 -24.68 2.45 24.06
N GLU A 142 -23.62 1.97 23.42
CA GLU A 142 -22.23 2.21 23.81
C GLU A 142 -21.35 2.25 22.56
N PHE A 143 -20.26 3.02 22.59
CA PHE A 143 -19.26 3.02 21.52
C PHE A 143 -17.87 3.31 22.07
N ASP A 144 -16.85 2.91 21.31
CA ASP A 144 -15.46 3.28 21.54
C ASP A 144 -14.75 3.48 20.19
N HIS A 145 -13.63 4.18 20.22
CA HIS A 145 -12.80 4.44 19.04
C HIS A 145 -11.33 4.52 19.40
N SER A 146 -10.48 4.32 18.41
CA SER A 146 -9.02 4.41 18.51
C SER A 146 -8.48 5.40 17.48
N ALA A 147 -7.18 5.66 17.55
CA ALA A 147 -6.46 6.47 16.56
C ALA A 147 -6.01 5.65 15.33
N HIS A 148 -6.36 4.37 15.25
CA HIS A 148 -5.94 3.52 14.13
C HIS A 148 -6.60 3.99 12.83
N PRO A 149 -5.84 4.14 11.72
CA PRO A 149 -6.41 4.50 10.44
C PRO A 149 -7.38 3.39 9.98
N PRO A 150 -8.54 3.73 9.39
CA PRO A 150 -9.53 2.73 9.01
C PRO A 150 -9.14 1.98 7.72
N LEU A 151 -9.56 0.72 7.61
CA LEU A 151 -9.52 -0.03 6.37
C LEU A 151 -10.60 0.49 5.42
N ALA A 152 -10.19 0.91 4.22
CA ALA A 152 -11.12 1.35 3.18
C ALA A 152 -11.33 0.27 2.11
N PHE A 153 -12.49 0.35 1.45
CA PHE A 153 -12.85 -0.48 0.32
C PHE A 153 -13.44 0.38 -0.80
N HIS A 154 -12.89 0.25 -1.99
CA HIS A 154 -13.27 1.04 -3.17
C HIS A 154 -13.00 0.26 -4.45
N GLY A 155 -13.94 0.30 -5.41
CA GLY A 155 -13.79 -0.37 -6.71
C GLY A 155 -13.58 -1.89 -6.62
N GLY A 156 -14.08 -2.52 -5.55
CA GLY A 156 -13.91 -3.96 -5.31
C GLY A 156 -12.55 -4.37 -4.73
N LYS A 157 -11.76 -3.42 -4.21
CA LYS A 157 -10.44 -3.67 -3.63
C LYS A 157 -10.29 -2.93 -2.30
N TYR A 158 -9.43 -3.46 -1.42
CA TYR A 158 -8.97 -2.72 -0.25
C TYR A 158 -8.15 -1.50 -0.70
N ALA A 159 -8.23 -0.45 0.11
CA ALA A 159 -7.55 0.81 -0.11
C ALA A 159 -7.08 1.41 1.21
N LYS A 160 -6.10 2.30 1.13
CA LYS A 160 -5.63 3.11 2.25
C LYS A 160 -6.30 4.47 2.25
N VAL A 161 -6.65 4.94 3.44
CA VAL A 161 -7.09 6.32 3.65
C VAL A 161 -5.86 7.17 3.96
N HIS A 162 -5.57 8.11 3.07
CA HIS A 162 -4.61 9.17 3.34
C HIS A 162 -5.39 10.46 3.60
N PRO A 163 -5.16 11.14 4.74
CA PRO A 163 -5.67 12.48 4.94
C PRO A 163 -5.27 13.35 3.74
N ARG A 164 -6.22 14.11 3.21
CA ARG A 164 -5.89 15.12 2.21
C ARG A 164 -4.95 16.12 2.90
N ALA A 165 -3.78 16.34 2.31
CA ALA A 165 -2.91 17.41 2.77
C ALA A 165 -3.72 18.72 2.77
N LEU A 166 -3.73 19.42 3.91
CA LEU A 166 -4.15 20.81 3.93
C LEU A 166 -3.23 21.56 2.95
N GLU A 167 -3.80 22.46 2.15
CA GLU A 167 -2.97 23.32 1.28
C GLU A 167 -1.85 23.92 2.11
N ASN A 168 -0.62 23.77 1.63
CA ASN A 168 0.56 24.14 2.39
C ASN A 168 0.57 25.67 2.54
N PRO A 169 0.62 26.24 3.75
CA PRO A 169 0.70 27.70 3.92
C PRO A 169 2.01 28.33 3.42
N LEU A 170 2.94 27.54 2.86
CA LEU A 170 4.26 27.99 2.43
C LEU A 170 4.27 28.97 1.23
N ASP A 171 3.11 29.40 0.73
CA ASP A 171 3.03 30.45 -0.29
C ASP A 171 3.16 31.88 0.28
N VAL A 172 3.34 32.06 1.59
CA VAL A 172 3.57 33.39 2.16
C VAL A 172 4.69 33.37 3.21
N GLU A 173 5.80 34.05 2.88
CA GLU A 173 6.82 34.62 3.77
C GLU A 173 7.86 33.67 4.43
N ASP A 174 9.00 33.47 3.74
CA ASP A 174 10.31 34.04 4.16
C ASP A 174 11.45 33.48 3.26
N VAL A 175 11.88 34.28 2.28
CA VAL A 175 12.97 33.95 1.35
C VAL A 175 14.31 33.75 2.10
N ASN A 176 14.43 34.22 3.35
CA ASN A 176 15.62 34.00 4.17
C ASN A 176 15.66 32.62 4.86
N SER A 177 14.58 31.83 4.79
CA SER A 177 14.52 30.45 5.29
C SER A 177 14.73 29.38 4.20
N SER A 178 15.08 29.81 2.99
CA SER A 178 15.16 29.04 1.74
C SER A 178 16.16 27.88 1.79
N PHE A 179 15.82 26.81 2.52
CA PHE A 179 16.18 25.39 2.41
C PHE A 179 15.58 24.70 3.65
N ASN A 180 14.28 24.90 3.93
CA ASN A 180 13.60 24.15 4.99
C ASN A 180 13.75 22.64 4.70
N LYS A 181 13.90 21.82 5.74
CA LYS A 181 14.07 20.36 5.66
C LYS A 181 12.93 19.66 4.91
N ASP A 182 11.79 20.33 4.73
CA ASP A 182 10.63 19.82 3.98
C ASP A 182 10.65 20.17 2.48
N TYR A 183 11.65 20.95 2.02
CA TYR A 183 11.83 21.21 0.59
C TYR A 183 12.13 19.90 -0.16
N LEU A 184 11.34 19.60 -1.20
CA LEU A 184 11.44 18.33 -1.92
C LEU A 184 12.85 18.06 -2.46
N GLY A 185 13.55 19.09 -2.96
CA GLY A 185 14.93 18.93 -3.44
C GLY A 185 15.92 18.59 -2.31
N PHE A 186 15.71 19.12 -1.11
CA PHE A 186 16.51 18.79 0.07
C PHE A 186 16.25 17.34 0.50
N LEU A 187 14.98 16.93 0.59
CA LEU A 187 14.60 15.56 0.94
C LEU A 187 15.15 14.53 -0.05
N LEU A 188 15.00 14.79 -1.36
CA LEU A 188 15.56 13.94 -2.41
C LEU A 188 17.09 13.89 -2.35
N GLY A 189 17.74 15.04 -2.10
CA GLY A 189 19.19 15.13 -1.96
C GLY A 189 19.72 14.31 -0.78
N VAL A 190 19.12 14.48 0.40
CA VAL A 190 19.50 13.73 1.61
C VAL A 190 19.23 12.23 1.43
N ALA A 191 18.06 11.85 0.93
CA ALA A 191 17.72 10.45 0.69
C ALA A 191 18.67 9.80 -0.33
N SER A 192 18.96 10.49 -1.44
CA SER A 192 19.92 10.03 -2.44
C SER A 192 21.31 9.84 -1.82
N MET A 193 21.80 10.84 -1.08
CA MET A 193 23.10 10.77 -0.41
C MET A 193 23.18 9.62 0.59
N GLN A 194 22.17 9.42 1.43
CA GLN A 194 22.15 8.33 2.42
C GLN A 194 22.08 6.94 1.77
N LEU A 195 21.41 6.81 0.62
CA LEU A 195 21.38 5.57 -0.16
C LEU A 195 22.71 5.30 -0.88
N TYR A 196 23.37 6.32 -1.40
CA TYR A 196 24.61 6.17 -2.15
C TYR A 196 25.85 6.07 -1.27
N GLN A 197 25.90 6.75 -0.12
CA GLN A 197 27.13 6.86 0.69
C GLN A 197 27.70 5.51 1.14
N PRO A 198 26.90 4.53 1.63
CA PRO A 198 27.44 3.23 1.99
C PRO A 198 27.99 2.48 0.78
N VAL A 199 27.28 2.50 -0.35
CA VAL A 199 27.70 1.85 -1.61
C VAL A 199 28.99 2.48 -2.15
N ARG A 200 29.12 3.80 -2.02
CA ARG A 200 30.31 4.56 -2.41
C ARG A 200 31.54 4.16 -1.61
N ASN A 201 31.41 4.01 -0.29
CA ASN A 201 32.52 3.60 0.56
C ASN A 201 33.07 2.23 0.13
N ASP A 202 32.18 1.31 -0.26
CA ASP A 202 32.56 -0.05 -0.60
C ASP A 202 33.29 -0.14 -1.95
N TRP A 203 32.81 0.56 -2.98
CA TRP A 203 33.54 0.57 -4.26
C TRP A 203 34.87 1.32 -4.15
N GLN A 204 34.98 2.32 -3.27
CA GLN A 204 36.22 3.05 -3.03
C GLN A 204 37.26 2.17 -2.34
N GLN A 205 36.85 1.36 -1.35
CA GLN A 205 37.72 0.34 -0.74
C GLN A 205 38.18 -0.72 -1.76
N MET A 206 37.39 -0.95 -2.80
CA MET A 206 37.72 -1.86 -3.89
C MET A 206 38.57 -1.21 -5.01
N GLY A 207 38.94 0.08 -4.86
CA GLY A 207 39.77 0.81 -5.81
C GLY A 207 39.04 1.29 -7.07
N LEU A 208 37.70 1.26 -7.08
CA LEU A 208 36.89 1.64 -8.24
C LEU A 208 36.55 3.15 -8.17
N SER A 209 36.57 3.80 -9.33
CA SER A 209 36.03 5.15 -9.47
C SER A 209 34.50 5.14 -9.48
N GLU A 210 33.89 6.30 -9.31
CA GLU A 210 32.43 6.43 -9.45
C GLU A 210 31.97 6.12 -10.88
N CYS A 211 32.72 6.56 -11.90
CA CYS A 211 32.44 6.23 -13.29
C CYS A 211 32.51 4.70 -13.52
N GLY A 212 33.55 4.06 -12.99
CA GLY A 212 33.73 2.61 -13.05
C GLY A 212 32.57 1.84 -12.45
N TYR A 213 32.02 2.30 -11.32
CA TYR A 213 30.81 1.70 -10.74
C TYR A 213 29.64 1.73 -11.72
N TYR A 214 29.36 2.88 -12.33
CA TYR A 214 28.24 2.99 -13.25
C TYR A 214 28.46 2.14 -14.51
N VAL A 215 29.70 2.09 -15.02
CA VAL A 215 30.06 1.22 -16.16
C VAL A 215 29.80 -0.24 -15.83
N LEU A 216 30.28 -0.73 -14.67
CA LEU A 216 30.02 -2.11 -14.24
C LEU A 216 28.53 -2.38 -14.07
N SER A 217 27.77 -1.43 -13.52
CA SER A 217 26.32 -1.55 -13.33
C SER A 217 25.58 -1.65 -14.66
N VAL A 218 25.98 -0.87 -15.66
CA VAL A 218 25.44 -0.89 -17.02
C VAL A 218 25.75 -2.21 -17.73
N LEU A 219 27.00 -2.70 -17.62
CA LEU A 219 27.43 -3.96 -18.23
C LEU A 219 26.83 -5.19 -17.53
N ALA A 220 26.57 -5.11 -16.22
CA ALA A 220 25.87 -6.17 -15.48
C ALA A 220 24.41 -6.33 -15.95
N ALA A 221 23.78 -5.25 -16.44
CA ALA A 221 22.41 -5.27 -16.95
C ALA A 221 22.30 -5.78 -18.41
N GLY A 222 23.41 -6.03 -19.10
CA GLY A 222 23.39 -6.61 -20.44
C GLY A 222 24.77 -6.65 -21.11
N LYS A 223 24.97 -7.66 -21.96
CA LYS A 223 26.24 -7.94 -22.65
C LYS A 223 26.44 -7.11 -23.92
N HIS A 224 27.67 -7.12 -24.43
CA HIS A 224 28.06 -6.68 -25.77
C HIS A 224 27.71 -5.21 -26.07
N LYS A 225 27.90 -4.32 -25.08
CA LYS A 225 27.57 -2.90 -25.25
C LYS A 225 28.71 -2.16 -25.95
N THR A 226 28.38 -1.31 -26.91
CA THR A 226 29.38 -0.40 -27.49
C THR A 226 29.67 0.78 -26.54
N GLN A 227 30.79 1.47 -26.73
CA GLN A 227 31.12 2.66 -25.93
C GLN A 227 30.00 3.71 -26.00
N GLY A 228 29.44 3.96 -27.18
CA GLY A 228 28.34 4.92 -27.35
C GLY A 228 27.07 4.53 -26.58
N GLN A 229 26.75 3.23 -26.52
CA GLN A 229 25.62 2.73 -25.72
C GLN A 229 25.87 2.88 -24.22
N ILE A 230 27.11 2.65 -23.77
CA ILE A 230 27.49 2.85 -22.36
C ILE A 230 27.38 4.34 -22.02
N GLU A 231 28.00 5.23 -22.81
CA GLU A 231 27.95 6.67 -22.60
C GLU A 231 26.50 7.20 -22.59
N GLU A 232 25.63 6.69 -23.47
CA GLU A 232 24.22 7.06 -23.47
C GLU A 232 23.49 6.67 -22.18
N LEU A 233 23.76 5.49 -21.64
CA LEU A 233 23.20 5.02 -20.37
C LEU A 233 23.80 5.74 -19.15
N LEU A 234 25.02 6.27 -19.27
CA LEU A 234 25.67 7.07 -18.22
C LEU A 234 25.20 8.52 -18.17
N LYS A 235 24.62 9.09 -19.24
CA LYS A 235 24.17 10.49 -19.30
C LYS A 235 23.44 10.99 -18.04
N PRO A 236 22.48 10.26 -17.45
CA PRO A 236 21.77 10.74 -16.25
C PRO A 236 22.66 10.90 -15.01
N SER A 237 23.77 10.19 -14.95
CA SER A 237 24.75 10.27 -13.85
C SER A 237 25.75 11.43 -14.03
N GLY A 238 25.79 12.04 -15.22
CA GLY A 238 26.78 13.07 -15.56
C GLY A 238 28.19 12.55 -15.83
N HIS A 239 28.41 11.22 -15.79
CA HIS A 239 29.70 10.61 -16.06
C HIS A 239 29.87 10.22 -17.53
N ARG A 240 31.13 10.12 -17.96
CA ARG A 240 31.53 9.68 -19.30
C ARG A 240 32.65 8.64 -19.17
N LEU A 241 32.63 7.64 -20.04
CA LEU A 241 33.72 6.66 -20.16
C LEU A 241 34.83 7.23 -21.05
N ASP A 242 35.79 7.90 -20.43
CA ASP A 242 37.01 8.38 -21.09
C ASP A 242 38.09 7.28 -21.18
N ASP A 243 39.17 7.56 -21.91
CA ASP A 243 40.25 6.60 -22.14
C ASP A 243 41.02 6.25 -20.86
N GLU A 244 41.10 7.18 -19.89
CA GLU A 244 41.75 6.93 -18.60
C GLU A 244 40.94 5.91 -17.79
N GLU A 245 39.63 6.12 -17.66
CA GLU A 245 38.76 5.19 -16.94
C GLU A 245 38.68 3.84 -17.64
N LEU A 246 38.62 3.82 -18.97
CA LEU A 246 38.65 2.59 -19.72
C LEU A 246 39.96 1.82 -19.50
N GLY A 247 41.10 2.52 -19.51
CA GLY A 247 42.40 1.95 -19.17
C GLY A 247 42.39 1.30 -17.78
N ARG A 248 41.89 1.99 -16.76
CA ARG A 248 41.75 1.45 -15.39
C ARG A 248 40.91 0.18 -15.34
N LEU A 249 39.76 0.15 -16.03
CA LEU A 249 38.86 -1.00 -16.03
C LEU A 249 39.45 -2.23 -16.73
N LEU A 250 40.29 -2.02 -17.75
CA LEU A 250 41.02 -3.08 -18.44
C LEU A 250 42.21 -3.59 -17.62
N GLU A 251 43.01 -2.69 -17.04
CA GLU A 251 44.15 -3.04 -16.18
C GLU A 251 43.73 -3.81 -14.92
N THR A 252 42.56 -3.47 -14.37
CA THR A 252 41.98 -4.18 -13.22
C THR A 252 41.27 -5.48 -13.60
N GLU A 253 41.27 -5.85 -14.88
CA GLU A 253 40.62 -7.03 -15.45
C GLU A 253 39.14 -7.11 -15.10
N LEU A 254 38.44 -5.97 -14.98
CA LEU A 254 37.00 -5.92 -14.68
C LEU A 254 36.15 -5.95 -15.95
N VAL A 255 36.69 -5.41 -17.05
CA VAL A 255 36.05 -5.35 -18.36
C VAL A 255 36.93 -6.04 -19.40
N THR A 256 36.31 -6.67 -20.38
CA THR A 256 36.97 -7.18 -21.60
C THR A 256 36.42 -6.45 -22.82
N VAL A 257 37.25 -6.33 -23.86
CA VAL A 257 36.88 -5.73 -25.14
C VAL A 257 36.82 -6.81 -26.21
N HIS A 258 35.81 -6.74 -27.07
CA HIS A 258 35.64 -7.61 -28.22
C HIS A 258 35.58 -6.77 -29.50
N GLY A 259 36.41 -7.13 -30.47
CA GLY A 259 36.55 -6.38 -31.74
C GLY A 259 37.39 -5.11 -31.61
N ASP A 260 37.54 -4.43 -32.75
CA ASP A 260 38.37 -3.24 -32.89
C ASP A 260 37.58 -2.06 -33.46
N GLY A 261 38.07 -0.85 -33.24
CA GLY A 261 37.48 0.37 -33.79
C GLY A 261 36.22 0.85 -33.03
N PRO A 262 35.39 1.70 -33.66
CA PRO A 262 34.27 2.38 -32.99
C PRO A 262 33.14 1.44 -32.55
N ASP A 263 33.04 0.26 -33.17
CA ASP A 263 32.02 -0.75 -32.88
C ASP A 263 32.49 -1.80 -31.86
N ARG A 264 33.66 -1.60 -31.23
CA ARG A 264 34.15 -2.48 -30.17
C ARG A 264 33.13 -2.59 -29.04
N GLN A 265 32.97 -3.82 -28.56
CA GLN A 265 32.00 -4.17 -27.54
C GLN A 265 32.69 -4.47 -26.22
N PHE A 266 32.03 -4.11 -25.13
CA PHE A 266 32.52 -4.31 -23.78
C PHE A 266 31.63 -5.29 -23.04
N ASP A 267 32.28 -6.17 -22.28
CA ASP A 267 31.64 -7.13 -21.39
C ASP A 267 32.36 -7.18 -20.05
N LEU A 268 31.66 -7.64 -19.01
CA LEU A 268 32.30 -7.95 -17.75
C LEU A 268 33.13 -9.23 -17.88
N THR A 269 34.34 -9.23 -17.34
CA THR A 269 35.11 -10.48 -17.10
C THR A 269 34.44 -11.30 -15.97
N PRO A 270 34.89 -12.53 -15.69
CA PRO A 270 34.42 -13.25 -14.49
C PRO A 270 34.63 -12.44 -13.20
N ARG A 271 35.79 -11.79 -13.06
CA ARG A 271 36.10 -10.90 -11.93
C ARG A 271 35.18 -9.68 -11.91
N GLY A 272 34.91 -9.06 -13.06
CA GLY A 272 33.95 -7.97 -13.20
C GLY A 272 32.53 -8.36 -12.78
N HIS A 273 32.08 -9.56 -13.14
CA HIS A 273 30.79 -10.09 -12.70
C HIS A 273 30.73 -10.29 -11.18
N GLU A 274 31.77 -10.88 -10.57
CA GLU A 274 31.83 -11.03 -9.12
C GLU A 274 31.75 -9.67 -8.39
N TYR A 275 32.45 -8.66 -8.92
CA TYR A 275 32.39 -7.29 -8.40
C TYR A 275 30.99 -6.69 -8.53
N ALA A 276 30.38 -6.77 -9.72
CA ALA A 276 29.03 -6.26 -9.94
C ALA A 276 28.00 -6.93 -9.02
N VAL A 277 28.12 -8.25 -8.79
CA VAL A 277 27.25 -8.98 -7.85
C VAL A 277 27.43 -8.47 -6.42
N LYS A 278 28.67 -8.29 -5.95
CA LYS A 278 28.94 -7.74 -4.59
C LYS A 278 28.33 -6.35 -4.41
N LEU A 279 28.52 -5.48 -5.40
CA LEU A 279 27.95 -4.12 -5.40
C LEU A 279 26.42 -4.15 -5.38
N PHE A 280 25.81 -5.03 -6.19
CA PHE A 280 24.36 -5.17 -6.24
C PHE A 280 23.77 -5.68 -4.92
N VAL A 281 24.39 -6.70 -4.30
CA VAL A 281 23.95 -7.25 -3.01
C VAL A 281 23.99 -6.16 -1.92
N GLN A 282 25.04 -5.34 -1.93
CA GLN A 282 25.17 -4.25 -0.98
C GLN A 282 24.14 -3.15 -1.22
N ALA A 283 23.98 -2.70 -2.46
CA ALA A 283 22.95 -1.73 -2.82
C ALA A 283 21.55 -2.23 -2.40
N LYS A 284 21.29 -3.54 -2.54
CA LYS A 284 20.07 -4.17 -2.05
C LYS A 284 19.94 -4.15 -0.52
N SER A 285 21.02 -4.40 0.21
CA SER A 285 21.03 -4.31 1.67
C SER A 285 20.72 -2.89 2.16
N VAL A 286 21.32 -1.88 1.51
CA VAL A 286 21.05 -0.46 1.82
C VAL A 286 19.60 -0.09 1.48
N GLU A 287 19.09 -0.51 0.31
CA GLU A 287 17.68 -0.33 -0.08
C GLU A 287 16.74 -0.94 0.97
N GLN A 288 16.99 -2.18 1.40
CA GLN A 288 16.16 -2.87 2.41
C GLN A 288 16.12 -2.13 3.74
N LYS A 289 17.25 -1.56 4.19
CA LYS A 289 17.28 -0.73 5.40
C LYS A 289 16.50 0.57 5.22
N ALA A 290 16.64 1.22 4.06
CA ALA A 290 15.99 2.50 3.78
C ALA A 290 14.47 2.40 3.66
N ILE A 291 13.95 1.24 3.23
CA ILE A 291 12.51 0.98 3.11
C ILE A 291 11.93 0.26 4.33
N ALA A 292 12.73 0.04 5.38
CA ALA A 292 12.26 -0.63 6.60
C ALA A 292 11.10 0.17 7.21
N GLY A 293 9.96 -0.50 7.42
CA GLY A 293 8.74 0.11 7.93
C GLY A 293 7.77 0.62 6.86
N LEU A 294 8.16 0.63 5.58
CA LEU A 294 7.21 0.81 4.48
C LEU A 294 6.59 -0.54 4.13
N ASP A 295 5.27 -0.60 4.08
CA ASP A 295 4.61 -1.74 3.47
C ASP A 295 4.69 -1.69 1.94
N TRP A 296 4.16 -2.73 1.30
CA TRP A 296 4.27 -2.89 -0.15
C TRP A 296 3.54 -1.78 -0.93
N ASP A 297 2.41 -1.30 -0.43
CA ASP A 297 1.61 -0.27 -1.09
C ASP A 297 2.31 1.09 -1.01
N ASP A 298 2.87 1.44 0.15
CA ASP A 298 3.62 2.70 0.32
C ASP A 298 4.89 2.70 -0.54
N LEU A 299 5.59 1.57 -0.62
CA LEU A 299 6.75 1.41 -1.49
C LEU A 299 6.36 1.54 -2.97
N ALA A 300 5.25 0.94 -3.38
CA ALA A 300 4.75 1.02 -4.75
C ALA A 300 4.36 2.47 -5.11
N LEU A 301 3.67 3.17 -4.19
CA LEU A 301 3.32 4.58 -4.34
C LEU A 301 4.57 5.45 -4.46
N LEU A 302 5.54 5.31 -3.55
CA LEU A 302 6.81 6.04 -3.58
C LEU A 302 7.53 5.86 -4.92
N LYS A 303 7.69 4.62 -5.38
CA LYS A 303 8.32 4.32 -6.68
C LYS A 303 7.58 4.98 -7.85
N ASN A 304 6.26 4.98 -7.82
CA ASN A 304 5.45 5.61 -8.86
C ASN A 304 5.57 7.14 -8.85
N LEU A 305 5.60 7.76 -7.67
CA LEU A 305 5.81 9.19 -7.51
C LEU A 305 7.20 9.61 -7.98
N LEU A 306 8.26 8.89 -7.58
CA LEU A 306 9.62 9.12 -8.05
C LEU A 306 9.75 9.00 -9.57
N LYS A 307 9.15 7.97 -10.18
CA LYS A 307 9.13 7.82 -11.66
C LYS A 307 8.45 9.00 -12.35
N LYS A 308 7.38 9.56 -11.77
CA LYS A 308 6.70 10.76 -12.28
C LYS A 308 7.62 11.98 -12.20
N VAL A 309 8.29 12.18 -11.07
CA VAL A 309 9.27 13.27 -10.88
C VAL A 309 10.40 13.15 -11.92
N ILE A 310 10.98 11.96 -12.08
CA ILE A 310 12.04 11.70 -13.06
C ILE A 310 11.57 12.01 -14.49
N ARG A 311 10.37 11.56 -14.87
CA ARG A 311 9.83 11.84 -16.20
C ARG A 311 9.64 13.34 -16.45
N ASN A 312 9.22 14.10 -15.43
CA ASN A 312 8.99 15.54 -15.54
C ASN A 312 10.28 16.36 -15.51
N THR A 313 11.41 15.77 -15.12
CA THR A 313 12.71 16.44 -14.99
C THR A 313 13.73 16.01 -16.05
N ARG A 314 13.36 15.10 -16.96
CA ARG A 314 14.16 14.80 -18.16
C ARG A 314 14.18 16.04 -19.06
N SER A 315 15.36 16.64 -19.19
CA SER A 315 15.72 17.62 -20.21
C SER A 315 15.77 16.99 -21.60
#